data_AF-A0A1H1LTB5-F1
#
_entry.id   AF-A0A1H1LTB5-F1
#
_cell.length_a   1.000
_cell.length_b   1.000
_cell.length_c   1.000
_cell.angle_alpha   90.00
_cell.angle_beta   90.00
_cell.angle_gamma   90.00
#
_symmetry.space_group_name_H-M   'P 1'
#
loop_
_entity.id
_entity.type
_entity.pdbx_description
1 polymer ?
#
loop_
_entity_poly.entity_id
_entity_poly.type
_entity_poly.pdbx_seq_one_letter_code
_entity_poly.pdbx_strand_id
1 'polypeptide(L)'
;MRRWTEICAGIVAAAVPTGVGSALGALAGGSSGLVAGLVAGGVPGAVFGWAVAAFVPYDLSSARGLARYATDLTWSLPNTWLGAVLLTGNLLAGNRVVADLSRYGGTVHLARGTLPAVGGVRYVTTVGTVVAGIPGAPDDSPCSTAARALLAHERGHVLQARLLGPAYVPSVLVNYALAAVLPFWWFWHDHAAYPIRSVAAYFQHGVYPHVWNEEWCYRAYGPRR
;
A
#
# COMPACT_ATOMS: atom_id res chain seq x y z
N MET A 1 -0.01 1.91 -30.42
CA MET A 1 1.28 2.13 -29.73
C MET A 1 1.19 2.04 -28.20
N ARG A 2 0.16 2.59 -27.53
CA ARG A 2 0.02 2.57 -26.05
C ARG A 2 0.14 1.18 -25.39
N ARG A 3 -0.43 0.13 -26.02
CA ARG A 3 -0.42 -1.24 -25.48
C ARG A 3 1.00 -1.83 -25.27
N TRP A 4 1.97 -1.46 -26.11
CA TRP A 4 3.35 -1.96 -25.96
C TRP A 4 4.07 -1.32 -24.79
N THR A 5 3.88 -0.02 -24.56
CA THR A 5 4.45 0.68 -23.40
C THR A 5 3.96 0.07 -22.08
N GLU A 6 2.66 -0.26 -22.01
CA GLU A 6 2.04 -0.90 -20.85
C GLU A 6 2.60 -2.30 -20.59
N ILE A 7 2.77 -3.11 -21.65
CA ILE A 7 3.38 -4.45 -21.56
C ILE A 7 4.85 -4.35 -21.10
N CYS A 8 5.63 -3.45 -21.71
CA CYS A 8 7.03 -3.25 -21.32
C CYS A 8 7.16 -2.79 -19.86
N ALA A 9 6.25 -1.92 -19.40
CA ALA A 9 6.19 -1.52 -18.00
C ALA A 9 5.87 -2.71 -17.10
N GLY A 10 4.90 -3.55 -17.46
CA GLY A 10 4.63 -4.78 -16.70
C GLY A 10 5.83 -5.73 -16.61
N ILE A 11 6.56 -5.92 -17.72
CA ILE A 11 7.77 -6.75 -17.76
C ILE A 11 8.85 -6.18 -16.83
N VAL A 12 9.10 -4.87 -16.89
CA VAL A 12 10.11 -4.22 -16.03
C VAL A 12 9.69 -4.31 -14.56
N ALA A 13 8.42 -4.07 -14.24
CA ALA A 13 7.88 -4.18 -12.89
C ALA A 13 7.94 -5.60 -12.31
N ALA A 14 7.94 -6.63 -13.16
CA ALA A 14 8.20 -8.02 -12.75
C ALA A 14 9.70 -8.31 -12.62
N ALA A 15 10.50 -7.87 -13.58
CA ALA A 15 11.93 -8.18 -13.66
C ALA A 15 12.72 -7.58 -12.49
N VAL A 16 12.41 -6.35 -12.08
CA VAL A 16 13.13 -5.66 -11.00
C VAL A 16 13.08 -6.42 -9.66
N PRO A 17 11.91 -6.71 -9.06
CA PRO A 17 11.86 -7.48 -7.81
C PRO A 17 12.38 -8.90 -7.97
N THR A 18 12.21 -9.53 -9.14
CA THR A 18 12.80 -10.86 -9.44
C THR A 18 14.32 -10.82 -9.37
N GLY A 19 14.93 -9.84 -10.03
CA GLY A 19 16.39 -9.67 -10.10
C GLY A 19 16.98 -9.35 -8.74
N VAL A 20 16.38 -8.41 -8.00
CA VAL A 20 16.81 -8.06 -6.63
C VAL A 20 16.65 -9.26 -5.69
N GLY A 21 15.50 -9.94 -5.72
CA GLY A 21 15.25 -11.13 -4.89
C GLY A 21 16.26 -12.24 -5.19
N SER A 22 16.50 -12.55 -6.46
CA SER A 22 17.47 -13.55 -6.91
C SER A 22 18.89 -13.22 -6.46
N ALA A 23 19.32 -11.96 -6.61
CA ALA A 23 20.65 -11.52 -6.19
C ALA A 23 20.83 -11.61 -4.67
N LEU A 24 19.88 -11.10 -3.88
CA LEU A 24 19.93 -11.18 -2.42
C LEU A 24 19.89 -12.63 -1.92
N GLY A 25 19.06 -13.45 -2.54
CA GLY A 25 19.00 -14.88 -2.26
C GLY A 25 20.32 -15.58 -2.53
N ALA A 26 20.92 -15.34 -3.70
CA ALA A 26 22.22 -15.93 -4.05
C ALA A 26 23.32 -15.52 -3.06
N LEU A 27 23.34 -14.25 -2.64
CA LEU A 27 24.30 -13.75 -1.64
C LEU A 27 24.11 -14.40 -0.26
N ALA A 28 22.86 -14.67 0.14
CA ALA A 28 22.55 -15.25 1.45
C ALA A 28 22.76 -16.77 1.53
N GLY A 29 22.60 -17.51 0.42
CA GLY A 29 22.54 -18.98 0.45
C GLY A 29 23.04 -19.70 -0.81
N GLY A 30 23.84 -19.04 -1.66
CA GLY A 30 24.36 -19.62 -2.89
C GLY A 30 23.24 -20.06 -3.85
N SER A 31 23.37 -21.24 -4.46
CA SER A 31 22.37 -21.76 -5.41
C SER A 31 20.99 -21.98 -4.77
N SER A 32 20.94 -22.45 -3.52
CA SER A 32 19.67 -22.65 -2.82
C SER A 32 18.96 -21.33 -2.51
N GLY A 33 19.74 -20.33 -2.07
CA GLY A 33 19.25 -18.99 -1.84
C GLY A 33 18.82 -18.29 -3.14
N LEU A 34 19.52 -18.51 -4.26
CA LEU A 34 19.10 -18.00 -5.58
C LEU A 34 17.69 -18.48 -5.95
N VAL A 35 17.41 -19.78 -5.79
CA VAL A 35 16.09 -20.35 -6.08
C VAL A 35 15.02 -19.73 -5.17
N ALA A 36 15.30 -19.64 -3.86
CA ALA A 36 14.38 -19.01 -2.91
C ALA A 36 14.12 -17.53 -3.25
N GLY A 37 15.18 -16.79 -3.60
CA GLY A 37 15.11 -15.39 -4.02
C GLY A 37 14.35 -15.19 -5.32
N LEU A 38 14.50 -16.09 -6.29
CA LEU A 38 13.75 -16.08 -7.54
C LEU A 38 12.26 -16.31 -7.30
N VAL A 39 11.88 -17.22 -6.40
CA VAL A 39 10.47 -17.44 -6.04
C VAL A 39 9.92 -16.24 -5.28
N ALA A 40 10.62 -15.78 -4.24
CA ALA A 40 10.18 -14.69 -3.37
C ALA A 40 10.10 -13.33 -4.09
N GLY A 41 11.02 -13.05 -5.01
CA GLY A 41 10.97 -11.86 -5.87
C GLY A 41 10.06 -12.03 -7.08
N GLY A 42 10.11 -13.20 -7.71
CA GLY A 42 9.49 -13.47 -9.01
C GLY A 42 8.00 -13.69 -8.97
N VAL A 43 7.46 -14.43 -7.99
CA VAL A 43 6.01 -14.66 -7.92
C VAL A 43 5.26 -13.35 -7.64
N PRO A 44 5.57 -12.59 -6.58
CA PRO A 44 4.93 -11.29 -6.35
C PRO A 44 5.24 -10.29 -7.48
N GLY A 45 6.48 -10.29 -7.97
CA GLY A 45 6.90 -9.45 -9.08
C GLY A 45 6.07 -9.67 -10.35
N ALA A 46 5.87 -10.93 -10.75
CA ALA A 46 5.06 -11.27 -11.91
C ALA A 46 3.59 -10.84 -11.76
N VAL A 47 2.99 -11.05 -10.58
CA VAL A 47 1.62 -10.61 -10.30
C VAL A 47 1.50 -9.09 -10.36
N PHE A 48 2.45 -8.37 -9.77
CA PHE A 48 2.45 -6.91 -9.84
C PHE A 48 2.70 -6.39 -11.25
N GLY A 49 3.63 -6.99 -12.00
CA GLY A 49 3.90 -6.68 -13.40
C GLY A 49 2.68 -6.90 -14.29
N TRP A 50 1.95 -8.01 -14.10
CA TRP A 50 0.65 -8.23 -14.74
C TRP A 50 -0.33 -7.10 -14.41
N ALA A 51 -0.45 -6.72 -13.13
CA ALA A 51 -1.37 -5.66 -12.73
C ALA A 51 -0.98 -4.30 -13.35
N VAL A 52 0.31 -4.01 -13.47
CA VAL A 52 0.81 -2.81 -14.16
C VAL A 52 0.41 -2.80 -15.63
N ALA A 53 0.59 -3.92 -16.34
CA ALA A 53 0.24 -4.03 -17.76
C ALA A 53 -1.29 -4.03 -17.99
N ALA A 54 -2.05 -4.70 -17.13
CA ALA A 54 -3.49 -4.90 -17.33
C ALA A 54 -4.34 -3.70 -16.89
N PHE A 55 -3.95 -3.03 -15.79
CA PHE A 55 -4.76 -1.97 -15.18
C PHE A 55 -4.14 -0.58 -15.26
N VAL A 56 -2.92 -0.49 -15.81
CA VAL A 56 -2.23 0.77 -16.14
C VAL A 56 -2.26 1.79 -14.99
N PRO A 57 -1.71 1.45 -13.81
CA PRO A 57 -1.74 2.34 -12.67
C PRO A 57 -0.89 3.60 -12.87
N TYR A 58 0.08 3.57 -13.79
CA TYR A 58 0.95 4.70 -14.08
C TYR A 58 0.65 5.28 -15.45
N ASP A 59 0.42 6.60 -15.51
CA ASP A 59 0.43 7.32 -16.79
C ASP A 59 1.87 7.64 -17.18
N LEU A 60 2.50 6.71 -17.91
CA LEU A 60 3.90 6.84 -18.36
C LEU A 60 4.10 7.89 -19.45
N SER A 61 3.02 8.48 -19.99
CA SER A 61 3.13 9.65 -20.87
C SER A 61 3.32 10.96 -20.10
N SER A 62 3.09 10.94 -18.78
CA SER A 62 3.27 12.08 -17.89
C SER A 62 4.54 11.96 -17.06
N ALA A 63 5.24 13.08 -16.84
CA ALA A 63 6.42 13.12 -15.97
C ALA A 63 6.08 12.64 -14.55
N ARG A 64 4.88 12.95 -14.05
CA ARG A 64 4.41 12.52 -12.73
C ARG A 64 4.21 11.01 -12.64
N GLY A 65 3.61 10.39 -13.66
CA GLY A 65 3.39 8.94 -13.69
C GLY A 65 4.70 8.18 -13.86
N LEU A 66 5.61 8.68 -14.71
CA LEU A 66 6.95 8.13 -14.86
C LEU A 66 7.75 8.23 -13.55
N ALA A 67 7.72 9.38 -12.88
CA ALA A 67 8.42 9.57 -11.60
C ALA A 67 7.91 8.60 -10.54
N ARG A 68 6.58 8.44 -10.39
CA ARG A 68 5.99 7.46 -9.46
C ARG A 68 6.43 6.04 -9.78
N TYR A 69 6.36 5.65 -11.04
CA TYR A 69 6.77 4.32 -11.50
C TYR A 69 8.24 4.05 -11.18
N ALA A 70 9.12 5.00 -11.50
CA ALA A 70 10.54 4.89 -11.21
C ALA A 70 10.81 4.82 -9.70
N THR A 71 10.19 5.68 -8.90
CA THR A 71 10.33 5.66 -7.43
C THR A 71 9.87 4.32 -6.85
N ASP A 72 8.73 3.80 -7.30
CA ASP A 72 8.17 2.54 -6.79
C ASP A 72 9.02 1.32 -7.13
N LEU A 73 9.78 1.36 -8.25
CA LEU A 73 10.69 0.28 -8.65
C LEU A 73 12.15 0.51 -8.24
N THR A 74 12.47 1.60 -7.56
CA THR A 74 13.84 1.87 -7.10
C THR A 74 13.85 2.16 -5.61
N TRP A 75 13.64 3.41 -5.23
CA TRP A 75 13.70 3.89 -3.85
C TRP A 75 12.65 3.22 -2.94
N SER A 76 11.41 3.11 -3.39
CA SER A 76 10.32 2.50 -2.62
C SER A 76 10.13 1.01 -2.91
N LEU A 77 11.09 0.36 -3.59
CA LEU A 77 10.99 -1.04 -3.99
C LEU A 77 10.61 -2.00 -2.84
N PRO A 78 11.15 -1.88 -1.61
CA PRO A 78 10.73 -2.75 -0.51
C PRO A 78 9.22 -2.64 -0.20
N ASN A 79 8.66 -1.42 -0.23
CA ASN A 79 7.24 -1.21 0.01
C ASN A 79 6.40 -1.74 -1.16
N THR A 80 6.82 -1.49 -2.40
CA THR A 80 6.18 -2.02 -3.61
C THR A 80 6.14 -3.54 -3.59
N TRP A 81 7.23 -4.19 -3.18
CA TRP A 81 7.30 -5.65 -3.04
C TRP A 81 6.33 -6.17 -1.97
N LEU A 82 6.25 -5.53 -0.79
CA LEU A 82 5.26 -5.89 0.23
C LEU A 82 3.82 -5.73 -0.29
N GLY A 83 3.56 -4.66 -1.05
CA GLY A 83 2.28 -4.48 -1.74
C GLY A 83 2.01 -5.61 -2.74
N ALA A 84 3.00 -6.01 -3.53
CA ALA A 84 2.91 -7.12 -4.48
C ALA A 84 2.62 -8.47 -3.80
N VAL A 85 3.21 -8.72 -2.62
CA VAL A 85 2.90 -9.90 -1.79
C VAL A 85 1.44 -9.85 -1.33
N LEU A 86 0.99 -8.71 -0.82
CA LEU A 86 -0.41 -8.50 -0.40
C LEU A 86 -1.38 -8.74 -1.56
N LEU A 87 -1.08 -8.18 -2.74
CA LEU A 87 -1.85 -8.38 -3.97
C LEU A 87 -1.93 -9.86 -4.32
N THR A 88 -0.79 -10.55 -4.36
CA THR A 88 -0.71 -11.98 -4.68
C THR A 88 -1.58 -12.82 -3.75
N GLY A 89 -1.41 -12.65 -2.44
CA GLY A 89 -2.20 -13.40 -1.46
C GLY A 89 -3.70 -13.12 -1.58
N ASN A 90 -4.09 -11.87 -1.83
CA ASN A 90 -5.50 -11.50 -1.98
C ASN A 90 -6.13 -12.07 -3.26
N LEU A 91 -5.41 -12.08 -4.38
CA LEU A 91 -5.89 -12.70 -5.62
C LEU A 91 -6.07 -14.21 -5.45
N LEU A 92 -5.14 -14.87 -4.76
CA LEU A 92 -5.26 -16.30 -4.41
C LEU A 92 -6.48 -16.57 -3.50
N ALA A 93 -6.82 -15.62 -2.63
CA ALA A 93 -8.04 -15.68 -1.82
C ALA A 93 -9.34 -15.30 -2.59
N GLY A 94 -9.26 -15.15 -3.92
CA GLY A 94 -10.39 -14.82 -4.79
C GLY A 94 -10.80 -13.34 -4.80
N ASN A 95 -9.94 -12.44 -4.29
CA ASN A 95 -10.15 -11.01 -4.44
C ASN A 95 -9.92 -10.60 -5.91
N ARG A 96 -10.34 -9.40 -6.31
CA ARG A 96 -10.19 -8.91 -7.68
C ARG A 96 -9.65 -7.49 -7.70
N VAL A 97 -8.88 -7.16 -8.73
CA VAL A 97 -8.44 -5.79 -9.00
C VAL A 97 -9.61 -4.98 -9.53
N VAL A 98 -9.73 -3.74 -9.05
CA VAL A 98 -10.69 -2.76 -9.54
C VAL A 98 -10.02 -1.87 -10.56
N ALA A 99 -10.31 -2.11 -11.84
CA ALA A 99 -9.65 -1.45 -12.97
C ALA A 99 -9.79 0.08 -12.92
N ASP A 100 -10.99 0.58 -12.68
CA ASP A 100 -11.29 2.02 -12.74
C ASP A 100 -10.58 2.83 -11.64
N LEU A 101 -10.45 2.26 -10.44
CA LEU A 101 -9.69 2.90 -9.37
C LEU A 101 -8.17 2.80 -9.58
N SER A 102 -7.72 1.73 -10.23
CA SER A 102 -6.29 1.50 -10.44
C SER A 102 -5.74 2.39 -11.54
N ARG A 103 -6.49 2.55 -12.64
CA ARG A 103 -6.03 3.26 -13.85
C ARG A 103 -5.57 4.67 -13.53
N TYR A 104 -4.29 4.96 -13.84
CA TYR A 104 -3.61 6.23 -13.64
C TYR A 104 -3.61 6.78 -12.19
N GLY A 105 -4.03 5.96 -11.21
CA GLY A 105 -4.05 6.32 -9.78
C GLY A 105 -2.67 6.29 -9.12
N GLY A 106 -1.71 5.60 -9.74
CA GLY A 106 -0.41 5.25 -9.17
C GLY A 106 -0.51 4.13 -8.13
N THR A 107 -1.58 3.34 -8.14
CA THR A 107 -1.89 2.29 -7.16
C THR A 107 -2.71 1.18 -7.81
N VAL A 108 -2.61 -0.05 -7.29
CA VAL A 108 -3.46 -1.18 -7.66
C VAL A 108 -4.52 -1.37 -6.57
N HIS A 109 -5.78 -1.28 -6.94
CA HIS A 109 -6.90 -1.35 -5.99
C HIS A 109 -7.55 -2.72 -5.98
N LEU A 110 -7.82 -3.27 -4.80
CA LEU A 110 -8.56 -4.51 -4.59
C LEU A 110 -9.99 -4.23 -4.12
N ALA A 111 -10.95 -5.00 -4.63
CA ALA A 111 -12.37 -4.81 -4.36
C ALA A 111 -12.74 -5.08 -2.90
N ARG A 112 -12.22 -6.18 -2.33
CA ARG A 112 -12.46 -6.55 -0.92
C ARG A 112 -11.29 -6.08 -0.05
N GLY A 113 -11.59 -5.78 1.21
CA GLY A 113 -10.57 -5.55 2.25
C GLY A 113 -9.75 -6.81 2.51
N THR A 114 -8.56 -6.63 3.11
CA THR A 114 -7.64 -7.75 3.39
C THR A 114 -7.91 -8.45 4.73
N LEU A 115 -8.49 -7.71 5.68
CA LEU A 115 -8.80 -8.19 7.02
C LEU A 115 -10.32 -8.33 7.21
N PRO A 116 -10.76 -9.26 8.08
CA PRO A 116 -12.17 -9.34 8.48
C PRO A 116 -12.60 -8.06 9.19
N ALA A 117 -13.91 -7.79 9.20
CA ALA A 117 -14.44 -6.67 9.96
C ALA A 117 -14.22 -6.90 11.46
N VAL A 118 -13.68 -5.91 12.15
CA VAL A 118 -13.51 -5.93 13.62
C VAL A 118 -14.55 -5.00 14.21
N GLY A 119 -15.44 -5.52 15.06
CA GLY A 119 -16.54 -4.75 15.62
C GLY A 119 -17.51 -4.17 14.56
N GLY A 120 -17.66 -4.86 13.42
CA GLY A 120 -18.48 -4.39 12.29
C GLY A 120 -17.81 -3.33 11.39
N VAL A 121 -16.60 -2.87 11.75
CA VAL A 121 -15.84 -1.88 10.96
C VAL A 121 -14.92 -2.61 9.97
N ARG A 122 -15.00 -2.22 8.69
CA ARG A 122 -14.08 -2.67 7.65
C ARG A 122 -12.99 -1.62 7.46
N TYR A 123 -11.75 -2.03 7.66
CA TYR A 123 -10.59 -1.18 7.45
C TYR A 123 -10.13 -1.27 6.00
N VAL A 124 -9.76 -0.12 5.45
CA VAL A 124 -9.00 -0.07 4.20
C VAL A 124 -7.55 -0.37 4.53
N THR A 125 -6.88 -1.14 3.68
CA THR A 125 -5.49 -1.51 3.89
C THR A 125 -4.66 -1.01 2.73
N THR A 126 -3.64 -0.21 3.02
CA THR A 126 -2.64 0.21 2.04
C THR A 126 -1.28 -0.32 2.41
N VAL A 127 -0.67 -1.08 1.50
CA VAL A 127 0.71 -1.57 1.62
C VAL A 127 1.44 -1.28 0.32
N GLY A 128 2.46 -0.43 0.40
CA GLY A 128 3.18 0.03 -0.78
C GLY A 128 2.25 0.69 -1.79
N THR A 129 2.15 0.09 -2.98
CA THR A 129 1.33 0.58 -4.09
C THR A 129 -0.04 -0.11 -4.17
N VAL A 130 -0.40 -0.95 -3.21
CA VAL A 130 -1.63 -1.76 -3.23
C VAL A 130 -2.58 -1.29 -2.15
N VAL A 131 -3.83 -1.01 -2.53
CA VAL A 131 -4.89 -0.50 -1.66
C VAL A 131 -6.07 -1.47 -1.71
N ALA A 132 -6.63 -1.87 -0.59
CA ALA A 132 -7.69 -2.87 -0.53
C ALA A 132 -8.89 -2.40 0.30
N GLY A 133 -10.10 -2.58 -0.25
CA GLY A 133 -11.34 -2.40 0.50
C GLY A 133 -11.95 -1.00 0.47
N ILE A 134 -11.56 -0.15 -0.49
CA ILE A 134 -12.24 1.14 -0.74
C ILE A 134 -13.74 0.87 -1.02
N PRO A 135 -14.68 1.35 -0.19
CA PRO A 135 -16.11 1.21 -0.46
C PRO A 135 -16.53 2.00 -1.71
N GLY A 136 -17.39 1.42 -2.55
CA GLY A 136 -17.90 2.09 -3.76
C GLY A 136 -16.96 2.06 -4.97
N ALA A 137 -15.95 1.20 -4.95
CA ALA A 137 -15.17 0.82 -6.13
C ALA A 137 -16.05 -0.03 -7.06
N PRO A 138 -16.33 0.40 -8.31
CA PRO A 138 -17.67 0.66 -8.82
C PRO A 138 -18.50 -0.58 -9.20
N ASP A 139 -19.81 -0.46 -8.94
CA ASP A 139 -20.89 -0.74 -9.89
C ASP A 139 -21.76 0.54 -9.91
N ASP A 140 -21.53 1.45 -10.86
CA ASP A 140 -22.41 2.56 -11.32
C ASP A 140 -22.94 3.68 -10.39
N SER A 141 -22.33 3.96 -9.23
CA SER A 141 -22.68 5.18 -8.44
C SER A 141 -21.54 6.20 -8.35
N PRO A 142 -21.83 7.53 -8.39
CA PRO A 142 -20.82 8.55 -8.17
C PRO A 142 -20.15 8.32 -6.80
N CYS A 143 -18.83 8.18 -6.82
CA CYS A 143 -18.02 8.00 -5.61
C CYS A 143 -18.45 9.03 -4.56
N SER A 144 -18.91 8.57 -3.39
CA SER A 144 -19.38 9.47 -2.34
C SER A 144 -18.25 10.40 -1.88
N THR A 145 -18.58 11.56 -1.30
CA THR A 145 -17.55 12.46 -0.72
C THR A 145 -16.67 11.72 0.29
N ALA A 146 -17.26 10.80 1.05
CA ALA A 146 -16.53 9.93 1.99
C ALA A 146 -15.54 9.00 1.27
N ALA A 147 -15.94 8.35 0.17
CA ALA A 147 -15.06 7.47 -0.59
C ALA A 147 -13.91 8.25 -1.27
N ARG A 148 -14.15 9.49 -1.71
CA ARG A 148 -13.07 10.38 -2.20
C ARG A 148 -12.09 10.77 -1.10
N ALA A 149 -12.57 11.12 0.08
CA ALA A 149 -11.71 11.45 1.23
C ALA A 149 -10.86 10.24 1.63
N LEU A 150 -11.45 9.05 1.67
CA LEU A 150 -10.74 7.81 1.95
C LEU A 150 -9.68 7.50 0.88
N LEU A 151 -10.00 7.65 -0.41
CA LEU A 151 -9.00 7.50 -1.48
C LEU A 151 -7.84 8.51 -1.34
N ALA A 152 -8.12 9.73 -0.90
CA ALA A 152 -7.08 10.72 -0.64
C ALA A 152 -6.20 10.31 0.56
N HIS A 153 -6.81 9.81 1.64
CA HIS A 153 -6.12 9.25 2.81
C HIS A 153 -5.16 8.12 2.41
N GLU A 154 -5.64 7.12 1.67
CA GLU A 154 -4.81 6.00 1.23
C GLU A 154 -3.67 6.44 0.31
N ARG A 155 -3.93 7.40 -0.59
CA ARG A 155 -2.88 8.00 -1.43
C ARG A 155 -1.82 8.73 -0.59
N GLY A 156 -2.20 9.22 0.59
CA GLY A 156 -1.30 9.75 1.60
C GLY A 156 -0.30 8.70 2.07
N HIS A 157 -0.75 7.50 2.40
CA HIS A 157 0.14 6.38 2.78
C HIS A 157 1.10 5.99 1.65
N VAL A 158 0.62 5.94 0.41
CA VAL A 158 1.49 5.66 -0.74
C VAL A 158 2.51 6.78 -0.95
N LEU A 159 2.14 8.04 -0.72
CA LEU A 159 3.09 9.15 -0.75
C LEU A 159 4.13 9.02 0.37
N GLN A 160 3.73 8.68 1.59
CA GLN A 160 4.66 8.44 2.70
C GLN A 160 5.66 7.31 2.35
N ALA A 161 5.18 6.21 1.77
CA ALA A 161 6.02 5.11 1.31
C ALA A 161 7.02 5.55 0.23
N ARG A 162 6.59 6.41 -0.71
CA ARG A 162 7.47 6.96 -1.75
C ARG A 162 8.50 7.94 -1.21
N LEU A 163 8.15 8.73 -0.19
CA LEU A 163 9.06 9.70 0.41
C LEU A 163 10.11 8.99 1.29
N LEU A 164 9.67 8.11 2.18
CA LEU A 164 10.55 7.43 3.14
C LEU A 164 11.26 6.20 2.57
N GLY A 165 10.81 5.70 1.41
CA GLY A 165 11.44 4.56 0.74
C GLY A 165 11.59 3.36 1.67
N PRO A 166 12.77 2.74 1.79
CA PRO A 166 12.95 1.55 2.61
C PRO A 166 12.65 1.76 4.11
N ALA A 167 12.69 3.00 4.59
CA ALA A 167 12.45 3.32 6.00
C ALA A 167 10.95 3.36 6.37
N TYR A 168 10.04 3.39 5.39
CA TYR A 168 8.60 3.55 5.67
C TYR A 168 8.05 2.42 6.56
N VAL A 169 8.06 1.17 6.08
CA VAL A 169 7.52 0.03 6.85
C VAL A 169 8.21 -0.12 8.22
N PRO A 170 9.55 -0.09 8.34
CA PRO A 170 10.20 -0.09 9.65
C PRO A 170 9.71 1.01 10.58
N SER A 171 9.56 2.25 10.09
CA SER A 171 9.08 3.37 10.89
C SER A 171 7.64 3.19 11.37
N VAL A 172 6.77 2.62 10.52
CA VAL A 172 5.39 2.30 10.87
C VAL A 172 5.36 1.20 11.93
N LEU A 173 6.10 0.11 11.73
CA LEU A 173 6.15 -1.01 12.68
C LEU A 173 6.69 -0.59 14.05
N VAL A 174 7.79 0.16 14.09
CA VAL A 174 8.36 0.69 15.33
C VAL A 174 7.35 1.60 16.02
N ASN A 175 6.66 2.47 15.27
CA ASN A 175 5.69 3.36 15.88
C ASN A 175 4.45 2.62 16.39
N TYR A 176 3.95 1.59 15.69
CA TYR A 176 2.90 0.71 16.22
C TYR A 176 3.35 -0.01 17.49
N ALA A 177 4.58 -0.54 17.53
CA ALA A 177 5.11 -1.22 18.72
C ALA A 177 5.22 -0.27 19.92
N LEU A 178 5.78 0.93 19.71
CA LEU A 178 5.86 1.96 20.75
C LEU A 178 4.46 2.41 21.19
N ALA A 179 3.56 2.63 20.23
CA ALA A 179 2.19 3.04 20.48
C ALA A 179 1.35 1.96 21.14
N ALA A 180 1.77 0.68 21.15
CA ALA A 180 1.08 -0.42 21.83
C ALA A 180 1.62 -0.70 23.25
N VAL A 181 2.89 -0.38 23.52
CA VAL A 181 3.57 -0.71 24.79
C VAL A 181 3.69 0.50 25.71
N LEU A 182 3.99 1.67 25.17
CA LEU A 182 4.19 2.89 25.95
C LEU A 182 2.88 3.69 26.00
N PRO A 183 2.58 4.39 27.10
CA PRO A 183 1.54 5.42 27.13
C PRO A 183 2.01 6.67 26.37
N PHE A 184 2.56 6.49 25.17
CA PHE A 184 3.05 7.55 24.29
C PHE A 184 1.98 8.62 24.07
N TRP A 185 0.70 8.21 24.09
CA TRP A 185 -0.45 9.11 24.03
C TRP A 185 -0.54 10.10 25.20
N TRP A 186 -0.04 9.78 26.41
CA TRP A 186 -0.02 10.73 27.52
C TRP A 186 0.80 11.98 27.17
N PHE A 187 1.80 11.82 26.31
CA PHE A 187 2.68 12.89 25.87
C PHE A 187 2.32 13.41 24.47
N TRP A 188 1.73 12.58 23.61
CA TRP A 188 1.46 12.90 22.21
C TRP A 188 0.17 12.24 21.69
N HIS A 189 -0.91 13.01 21.60
CA HIS A 189 -2.10 12.68 20.80
C HIS A 189 -2.83 13.95 20.39
N ASP A 190 -3.70 13.85 19.38
CA ASP A 190 -4.56 14.96 18.97
C ASP A 190 -5.68 15.18 19.99
N HIS A 191 -5.39 16.00 21.00
CA HIS A 191 -6.32 16.31 22.09
C HIS A 191 -7.58 17.03 21.62
N ALA A 192 -7.56 17.64 20.42
CA ALA A 192 -8.66 18.44 19.88
C ALA A 192 -9.61 17.60 19.02
N ALA A 193 -9.08 16.86 18.04
CA ALA A 193 -9.88 16.12 17.07
C ALA A 193 -10.19 14.68 17.50
N TYR A 194 -9.30 14.03 18.27
CA TYR A 194 -9.40 12.61 18.64
C TYR A 194 -9.00 12.38 20.10
N PRO A 195 -9.79 12.87 21.09
CA PRO A 195 -9.41 12.79 22.50
C PRO A 195 -9.49 11.35 23.02
N ILE A 196 -8.39 10.86 23.60
CA ILE A 196 -8.35 9.58 24.31
C ILE A 196 -8.75 9.80 25.77
N ARG A 197 -9.97 9.39 26.14
CA ARG A 197 -10.55 9.65 27.48
C ARG A 197 -10.42 8.49 28.47
N SER A 198 -9.96 7.32 28.04
CA SER A 198 -9.76 6.15 28.92
C SER A 198 -8.81 5.11 28.32
N VAL A 199 -8.27 4.22 29.15
CA VAL A 199 -7.40 3.09 28.72
C VAL A 199 -8.15 2.14 27.77
N ALA A 200 -9.44 1.88 28.04
CA ALA A 200 -10.26 1.05 27.16
C ALA A 200 -10.48 1.73 25.80
N ALA A 201 -10.79 3.03 25.79
CA ALA A 201 -10.91 3.81 24.55
C ALA A 201 -9.59 3.83 23.77
N TYR A 202 -8.44 3.72 24.43
CA TYR A 202 -7.13 3.62 23.77
C TYR A 202 -6.92 2.28 23.03
N PHE A 203 -7.25 1.14 23.64
CA PHE A 203 -7.15 -0.15 22.94
C PHE A 203 -8.21 -0.32 21.86
N GLN A 204 -9.35 0.38 21.98
CA GLN A 204 -10.43 0.36 20.99
C GLN A 204 -10.23 1.37 19.85
N HIS A 205 -9.66 2.54 20.13
CA HIS A 205 -9.64 3.69 19.22
C HIS A 205 -8.33 4.49 19.24
N GLY A 206 -7.35 4.16 20.08
CA GLY A 206 -6.15 4.96 20.33
C GLY A 206 -4.90 4.48 19.59
N VAL A 207 -4.63 3.18 19.54
CA VAL A 207 -3.37 2.70 18.92
C VAL A 207 -3.35 2.99 17.41
N TYR A 208 -4.44 2.69 16.70
CA TYR A 208 -4.49 2.80 15.23
C TYR A 208 -4.51 4.25 14.72
N PRO A 209 -5.36 5.18 15.21
CA PRO A 209 -5.41 6.53 14.64
C PRO A 209 -4.25 7.44 15.04
N HIS A 210 -3.49 7.08 16.08
CA HIS A 210 -2.43 7.92 16.64
C HIS A 210 -1.01 7.45 16.31
N VAL A 211 -0.86 6.44 15.45
CA VAL A 211 0.44 6.26 14.79
C VAL A 211 0.67 7.41 13.81
N TRP A 212 1.90 7.90 13.72
CA TRP A 212 2.24 9.13 13.00
C TRP A 212 1.75 9.12 11.54
N ASN A 213 1.79 7.95 10.89
CA ASN A 213 1.43 7.79 9.49
C ASN A 213 -0.08 7.93 9.27
N GLU A 214 -0.90 7.41 10.19
CA GLU A 214 -2.36 7.56 10.20
C GLU A 214 -2.75 8.97 10.61
N GLU A 215 -2.18 9.49 11.70
CA GLU A 215 -2.45 10.85 12.21
C GLU A 215 -2.17 11.92 11.13
N TRP A 216 -1.05 11.80 10.42
CA TRP A 216 -0.74 12.71 9.32
C TRP A 216 -1.76 12.60 8.17
N CYS A 217 -2.16 11.40 7.77
CA CYS A 217 -3.13 11.21 6.69
C CYS A 217 -4.51 11.75 7.08
N TYR A 218 -4.96 11.52 8.32
CA TYR A 218 -6.22 12.07 8.82
C TYR A 218 -6.20 13.59 8.87
N ARG A 219 -5.07 14.21 9.27
CA ARG A 219 -4.94 15.68 9.27
C ARG A 219 -4.92 16.27 7.86
N ALA A 220 -4.24 15.62 6.93
CA ALA A 220 -4.09 16.11 5.56
C ALA A 220 -5.33 15.86 4.70
N TYR A 221 -6.00 14.71 4.87
CA TYR A 221 -7.01 14.19 3.94
C TYR A 221 -8.29 13.69 4.61
N GLY A 222 -8.32 13.56 5.94
CA GLY A 222 -9.49 13.10 6.66
C GLY A 222 -10.67 14.06 6.52
N PRO A 223 -11.92 13.56 6.65
CA PRO A 223 -13.08 14.44 6.70
C PRO A 223 -12.94 15.41 7.87
N ARG A 224 -13.04 16.72 7.59
CA ARG A 224 -13.24 17.73 8.64
C ARG A 224 -14.57 17.40 9.32
N ARG A 225 -14.52 17.05 10.60
CA ARG A 225 -15.70 16.86 11.43
C ARG A 225 -16.03 18.14 12.17
#